data_AF-A0A967NFH2-F1
#
_entry.id   AF-A0A967NFH2-F1
#
_cell.length_a   1.000
_cell.length_b   1.000
_cell.length_c   1.000
_cell.angle_alpha   90.00
_cell.angle_beta   90.00
_cell.angle_gamma   90.00
#
_symmetry.space_group_name_H-M   'P 1'
#
loop_
_entity.id
_entity.type
_entity.pdbx_description
1 polymer ?
#
loop_
_entity_poly.entity_id
_entity_poly.type
_entity_poly.pdbx_seq_one_letter_code
_entity_poly.pdbx_strand_id
1 'polypeptide(L)'
;ARLAKLIERRGDVPKRIEVRDLSEKTLVKLATERKHLTDIIKMLAYQAESDLLALLRPHYARADQEGRTLLHELFAATGDIRLCESESC
;
A
#
# COMPACT_ATOMS: atom_id res chain seq x y z
N ALA A 1 15.61 25.90 22.04
CA ALA A 1 14.59 26.98 22.10
C ALA A 1 13.33 26.68 21.28
N ARG A 2 13.40 26.46 19.95
CA ARG A 2 12.22 26.29 19.09
C ARG A 2 11.39 25.04 19.38
N LEU A 3 12.03 23.90 19.67
CA LEU A 3 11.35 22.65 20.00
C LEU A 3 10.55 22.75 21.31
N ALA A 4 11.16 23.30 22.37
CA ALA A 4 10.48 23.53 23.66
C ALA A 4 9.22 24.39 23.49
N LYS A 5 9.33 25.47 22.71
CA LYS A 5 8.21 26.36 22.38
C LYS A 5 7.10 25.67 21.56
N LEU A 6 7.44 24.66 20.74
CA LEU A 6 6.46 23.86 20.00
C LEU A 6 5.77 22.81 20.89
N ILE A 7 6.49 22.25 21.86
CA ILE A 7 5.95 21.29 22.83
C ILE A 7 4.94 21.99 23.76
N GLU A 8 5.28 23.18 24.25
CA GLU A 8 4.40 24.01 25.08
C GLU A 8 3.10 24.36 24.32
N ARG A 9 3.23 24.90 23.10
CA ARG A 9 2.09 25.20 22.23
C ARG A 9 1.24 23.99 21.88
N ARG A 10 1.83 22.78 21.83
CA ARG A 10 1.08 21.53 21.61
C ARG A 10 0.29 21.11 22.85
N GLY A 11 0.81 21.41 24.04
CA GLY A 11 0.15 21.15 25.31
C GLY A 11 -1.14 21.96 25.49
N ASP A 12 -1.16 23.18 24.97
CA ASP A 12 -2.33 24.08 25.02
C ASP A 12 -3.46 23.68 24.05
N VAL A 13 -3.20 22.77 23.11
CA VAL A 13 -4.20 22.31 22.14
C VAL A 13 -4.97 21.11 22.72
N PRO A 14 -6.31 21.13 22.70
CA PRO A 14 -7.12 19.99 23.12
C PRO A 14 -6.75 18.72 22.35
N LYS A 15 -6.53 17.60 23.06
CA LYS A 15 -6.22 16.30 22.43
C LYS A 15 -7.38 15.73 21.60
N ARG A 16 -8.61 16.14 21.91
CA ARG A 16 -9.84 15.78 21.21
C ARG A 16 -10.70 17.02 21.10
N ILE A 17 -11.35 17.19 19.96
CA ILE A 17 -12.31 18.27 19.68
C ILE A 17 -13.54 17.64 19.06
N GLU A 18 -14.71 18.21 19.33
CA GLU A 18 -15.94 17.75 18.71
C GLU A 18 -15.95 18.13 17.23
N VAL A 19 -16.62 17.32 16.41
CA VAL A 19 -16.66 17.53 14.96
C VAL A 19 -17.31 18.87 14.60
N ARG A 20 -18.26 19.34 15.42
CA ARG A 20 -18.92 20.66 15.27
C ARG A 20 -17.98 21.85 15.49
N ASP A 21 -16.88 21.66 16.20
CA ASP A 21 -15.92 22.72 16.53
C ASP A 21 -14.78 22.80 15.50
N LEU A 22 -14.79 21.94 14.48
CA LEU A 22 -13.86 21.96 13.35
C LEU A 22 -14.25 23.04 12.34
N SER A 23 -13.26 23.78 11.83
CA SER A 23 -13.48 24.65 10.69
C SER A 23 -13.88 23.83 9.44
N GLU A 24 -14.75 24.36 8.58
CA GLU A 24 -15.20 23.68 7.35
C GLU A 24 -14.03 23.24 6.45
N LYS A 25 -12.93 24.01 6.45
CA LYS A 25 -11.70 23.69 5.70
C LYS A 25 -10.98 22.43 6.22
N THR A 26 -11.22 22.04 7.47
CA THR A 26 -10.62 20.87 8.12
C THR A 26 -11.54 19.65 8.06
N LEU A 27 -12.83 19.84 7.77
CA LEU A 27 -13.83 18.79 7.75
C LEU A 27 -13.73 17.96 6.45
N VAL A 28 -12.76 17.05 6.39
CA VAL A 28 -12.68 16.07 5.30
C VAL A 28 -13.69 14.95 5.58
N LYS A 29 -14.81 14.93 4.85
CA LYS A 29 -15.71 13.77 4.87
C LYS A 29 -14.94 12.54 4.43
N LEU A 30 -14.97 11.48 5.24
CA LEU A 30 -14.44 10.18 4.85
C LEU A 30 -15.18 9.72 3.59
N ALA A 31 -14.42 9.50 2.52
CA ALA A 31 -14.96 8.95 1.29
C ALA A 31 -14.98 7.42 1.38
N THR A 32 -15.92 6.90 2.17
CA THR A 32 -16.01 5.47 2.49
C THR A 32 -15.98 4.59 1.25
N GLU A 33 -16.70 4.97 0.19
CA GLU A 33 -16.73 4.22 -1.08
C GLU A 33 -15.37 4.21 -1.78
N ARG A 34 -14.70 5.36 -1.89
CA ARG A 34 -13.35 5.44 -2.48
C ARG A 34 -12.33 4.64 -1.67
N LYS A 35 -12.44 4.69 -0.34
CA LYS A 35 -11.63 3.86 0.56
C LYS A 35 -11.90 2.38 0.30
N HIS A 36 -13.16 1.97 0.27
CA HIS A 36 -13.55 0.59 0.09
C HIS A 36 -13.05 0.02 -1.24
N LEU A 37 -13.23 0.77 -2.34
CA LEU A 37 -12.70 0.41 -3.65
C LEU A 37 -11.16 0.24 -3.62
N THR A 38 -10.46 1.20 -3.01
CA THR A 38 -9.00 1.15 -2.90
C THR A 38 -8.54 -0.04 -2.07
N ASP A 39 -9.23 -0.33 -0.96
CA ASP A 39 -8.90 -1.45 -0.08
C ASP A 39 -9.12 -2.79 -0.81
N ILE A 40 -10.18 -2.94 -1.61
CA ILE A 40 -10.39 -4.13 -2.46
C ILE A 40 -9.24 -4.33 -3.44
N ILE A 41 -8.85 -3.27 -4.17
CA ILE A 41 -7.75 -3.36 -5.14
C ILE A 41 -6.44 -3.77 -4.45
N LYS A 42 -6.14 -3.20 -3.28
CA LYS A 42 -4.96 -3.56 -2.49
C LYS A 42 -4.99 -5.02 -2.04
N MET A 43 -6.15 -5.50 -1.58
CA MET A 43 -6.31 -6.89 -1.16
C MET A 43 -6.12 -7.87 -2.31
N LEU A 44 -6.70 -7.58 -3.48
CA LEU A 44 -6.53 -8.41 -4.68
C LEU A 44 -5.07 -8.43 -5.15
N ALA A 45 -4.42 -7.26 -5.20
CA ALA A 45 -3.01 -7.17 -5.57
C ALA A 45 -2.12 -7.97 -4.59
N TYR A 46 -2.37 -7.84 -3.29
CA TYR A 46 -1.64 -8.59 -2.27
C TYR A 46 -1.84 -10.11 -2.38
N GLN A 47 -3.07 -10.55 -2.67
CA GLN A 47 -3.36 -11.97 -2.85
C GLN A 47 -2.66 -12.52 -4.10
N ALA A 48 -2.78 -11.84 -5.24
CA ALA A 48 -2.13 -12.25 -6.48
C ALA A 48 -0.60 -12.32 -6.34
N GLU A 49 0.02 -11.33 -5.67
CA GLU A 49 1.45 -11.35 -5.37
C GLU A 49 1.83 -12.53 -4.46
N SER A 50 1.00 -12.83 -3.45
CA SER A 50 1.23 -13.96 -2.54
C SER A 50 1.15 -15.31 -3.27
N ASP A 51 0.21 -15.45 -4.20
CA ASP A 51 0.07 -16.64 -5.04
C ASP A 51 1.29 -16.80 -5.98
N LEU A 52 1.74 -15.70 -6.61
CA LEU A 52 2.97 -15.70 -7.42
C LEU A 52 4.20 -16.06 -6.59
N LEU A 53 4.32 -15.55 -5.37
CA LEU A 53 5.41 -15.90 -4.46
C LEU A 53 5.37 -17.38 -4.09
N ALA A 54 4.19 -17.96 -3.90
CA ALA A 54 4.04 -19.39 -3.65
C ALA A 54 4.52 -20.23 -4.84
N LEU A 55 4.21 -19.81 -6.07
CA LEU A 55 4.70 -20.47 -7.29
C LEU A 55 6.23 -20.33 -7.46
N LEU A 56 6.80 -19.20 -7.06
CA LEU A 56 8.23 -18.93 -7.13
C LEU A 56 9.03 -19.74 -6.10
N ARG A 57 8.46 -19.96 -4.91
CA ARG A 57 9.11 -20.58 -3.74
C ARG A 57 9.87 -21.89 -4.02
N PRO A 58 9.32 -22.90 -4.73
CA PRO A 58 10.06 -24.14 -5.01
C PRO A 58 11.25 -23.96 -5.97
N HIS A 59 11.28 -22.87 -6.74
CA HIS A 59 12.29 -22.64 -7.78
C HIS A 59 13.32 -21.57 -7.41
N TYR A 60 13.09 -20.83 -6.33
CA TYR A 60 13.95 -19.75 -5.90
C TYR A 60 14.37 -19.89 -4.45
N ALA A 61 15.62 -20.29 -4.22
CA ALA A 61 16.14 -20.57 -2.87
C ALA A 61 16.05 -19.37 -1.91
N ARG A 62 16.03 -18.15 -2.44
CA ARG A 62 15.96 -16.90 -1.65
C ARG A 62 14.54 -16.32 -1.57
N ALA A 63 13.50 -17.09 -1.93
CA ALA A 63 12.12 -16.62 -1.97
C ALA A 63 11.63 -16.03 -0.64
N ASP A 64 12.07 -16.59 0.49
CA ASP A 64 11.69 -16.08 1.82
C ASP A 64 12.39 -14.78 2.22
N GLN A 65 13.59 -14.54 1.69
CA GLN A 65 14.38 -13.34 2.03
C GLN A 65 14.10 -12.18 1.07
N GLU A 66 13.88 -12.47 -0.22
CA GLU A 66 13.76 -11.42 -1.24
C GLU A 66 12.77 -11.75 -2.38
N GLY A 67 11.94 -12.78 -2.26
CA GLY A 67 11.01 -13.15 -3.33
C GLY A 67 10.04 -12.02 -3.70
N ARG A 68 9.56 -11.24 -2.72
CA ARG A 68 8.72 -10.06 -2.99
C ARG A 68 9.50 -8.94 -3.69
N THR A 69 10.77 -8.76 -3.36
CA THR A 69 11.65 -7.80 -4.05
C THR A 69 11.81 -8.19 -5.51
N LEU A 70 12.08 -9.47 -5.79
CA LEU A 70 12.18 -9.98 -7.16
C LEU A 70 10.87 -9.79 -7.95
N LEU A 71 9.72 -10.06 -7.34
CA LEU A 71 8.41 -9.83 -7.98
C LEU A 71 8.19 -8.34 -8.31
N HIS A 72 8.52 -7.44 -7.39
CA HIS A 72 8.42 -6.00 -7.65
C HIS A 72 9.33 -5.54 -8.79
N GLU A 73 10.56 -6.05 -8.85
CA GLU A 73 11.47 -5.76 -9.97
C GLU A 73 10.92 -6.30 -11.29
N LEU A 74 10.35 -7.50 -11.30
CA LEU A 74 9.72 -8.10 -12.48
C LEU A 74 8.52 -7.28 -12.98
N PHE A 75 7.69 -6.75 -12.08
CA PHE A 75 6.57 -5.88 -12.46
C PHE A 75 7.01 -4.53 -13.03
N ALA A 76 8.17 -4.03 -12.62
CA ALA A 76 8.74 -2.79 -13.13
C ALA A 76 9.54 -2.99 -14.43
N ALA A 77 9.97 -4.23 -14.72
CA ALA A 77 10.71 -4.56 -15.91
C ALA A 77 9.81 -4.52 -17.16
N THR A 78 10.37 -4.07 -18.28
CA THR A 78 9.73 -4.21 -19.58
C THR A 78 9.81 -5.67 -20.02
N GLY A 79 8.69 -6.28 -20.35
CA GLY A 79 8.63 -7.64 -20.92
C GLY A 79 7.71 -7.69 -22.12
N ASP A 80 8.15 -8.37 -23.18
CA ASP A 80 7.28 -8.67 -24.31
C ASP A 80 6.36 -9.84 -23.93
N ILE A 81 5.05 -9.64 -24.03
CA ILE A 81 4.09 -10.73 -23.97
C ILE A 81 3.98 -11.30 -25.38
N ARG A 82 4.58 -12.48 -25.61
CA ARG A 82 4.45 -13.20 -26.87
C ARG A 82 3.35 -14.24 -26.75
N LEU A 83 2.41 -14.19 -27.68
CA LEU A 83 1.42 -15.26 -27.83
C LEU A 83 2.10 -16.44 -28.52
N CYS A 84 2.22 -17.57 -27.83
CA CYS A 84 2.55 -18.83 -28.49
C CYS A 84 1.25 -19.57 -28.82
N GLU A 85 1.11 -20.04 -30.06
CA GLU A 85 -0.08 -20.78 -30.53
C GLU A 85 -0.12 -22.24 -30.01
N SER A 86 0.93 -22.68 -29.33
CA SER A 86 1.09 -24.04 -28.80
C SER A 86 1.51 -24.00 -27.33
N GLU A 87 0.96 -24.92 -26.53
CA GLU A 87 1.05 -24.97 -25.05
C GLU A 87 2.46 -25.18 -24.46
N SER A 88 3.51 -25.15 -25.29
CA SER A 88 4.90 -25.41 -24.90
C SER A 88 5.86 -24.38 -25.51
N CYS A 89 5.58 -23.11 -25.24
CA CYS A 89 6.61 -22.14 -24.89
C CYS A 89 6.64 -22.06 -23.36
#